data_AF-A0A0F6A8H6-F1
#
_entry.id   AF-A0A0F6A8H6-F1
#
_cell.length_a   1.000
_cell.length_b   1.000
_cell.length_c   1.000
_cell.angle_alpha   90.00
_cell.angle_beta   90.00
_cell.angle_gamma   90.00
#
_symmetry.space_group_name_H-M   'P 1'
#
loop_
_entity.id
_entity.type
_entity.pdbx_description
1 polymer ?
#
loop_
_entity_poly.entity_id
_entity_poly.type
_entity_poly.pdbx_seq_one_letter_code
_entity_poly.pdbx_strand_id
1 'polypeptide(L)'
;MKHFIEYAKAPSVSKLSDIFGIQVASVVEALKALQEYHGVVLQPVSHEVWVAHPFSAAPTNFWIQSGDMGWWGNCAWCALGAAALLARDLTITTTLGSESKQIVIEIINGKIQNKHLFVHFPIPMEKAWDNVVYTCSTMLMFESESDISMV
;
A
#
# COMPACT_ATOMS: atom_id res chain seq x y z
N MET A 1 8.04 -9.12 1.05
CA MET A 1 7.70 -8.28 2.23
C MET A 1 8.92 -7.70 2.93
N LYS A 2 9.86 -8.51 3.44
CA LYS A 2 11.07 -8.02 4.18
C LYS A 2 11.80 -6.85 3.53
N HIS A 3 12.00 -6.91 2.21
CA HIS A 3 12.71 -5.84 1.48
C HIS A 3 11.99 -4.48 1.54
N PHE A 4 10.65 -4.44 1.56
CA PHE A 4 9.92 -3.19 1.82
C PHE A 4 10.20 -2.69 3.24
N ILE A 5 10.11 -3.55 4.25
CA ILE A 5 10.32 -3.17 5.65
C ILE A 5 11.74 -2.62 5.89
N GLU A 6 12.74 -3.22 5.24
CA GLU A 6 14.16 -2.88 5.44
C GLU A 6 14.63 -1.70 4.58
N TYR A 7 14.15 -1.58 3.34
CA TYR A 7 14.69 -0.62 2.35
C TYR A 7 13.64 0.36 1.81
N ALA A 8 12.42 0.29 2.31
CA ALA A 8 11.29 1.13 1.91
C ALA A 8 10.93 1.10 0.42
N LYS A 9 11.28 0.01 -0.27
CA LYS A 9 10.99 -0.21 -1.70
C LYS A 9 10.87 -1.68 -2.06
N ALA A 10 10.23 -1.95 -3.20
CA ALA A 10 10.24 -3.27 -3.81
C ALA A 10 11.67 -3.67 -4.22
N PRO A 11 12.05 -4.95 -4.10
CA PRO A 11 13.24 -5.46 -4.78
C PRO A 11 12.98 -5.48 -6.28
N SER A 12 14.00 -5.16 -7.08
CA SER A 12 13.90 -5.34 -8.54
C SER A 12 13.85 -6.82 -8.92
N VAL A 13 13.39 -7.13 -10.13
CA VAL A 13 13.45 -8.49 -10.68
C VAL A 13 14.89 -9.03 -10.66
N SER A 14 15.88 -8.22 -11.01
CA SER A 14 17.30 -8.60 -10.91
C SER A 14 17.74 -8.90 -9.48
N LYS A 15 17.32 -8.09 -8.51
CA LYS A 15 17.63 -8.31 -7.10
C LYS A 15 16.99 -9.60 -6.58
N LEU A 16 15.78 -9.92 -7.02
CA LEU A 16 15.11 -11.19 -6.70
C LEU A 16 15.85 -12.39 -7.32
N SER A 17 16.33 -12.25 -8.55
CA SER A 17 17.17 -13.26 -9.22
C SER A 17 18.42 -13.56 -8.40
N ASP A 18 19.11 -12.52 -7.91
CA ASP A 18 20.27 -12.65 -7.02
C ASP A 18 19.91 -13.32 -5.68
N ILE A 19 18.81 -12.88 -5.04
CA ILE A 19 18.38 -13.40 -3.73
C ILE A 19 18.05 -14.89 -3.78
N PHE A 20 17.39 -15.34 -4.85
CA PHE A 20 16.93 -16.72 -4.98
C PHE A 20 17.89 -17.62 -5.78
N GLY A 21 18.92 -17.07 -6.41
CA GLY A 21 19.87 -17.84 -7.22
C GLY A 21 19.24 -18.48 -8.46
N ILE A 22 18.21 -17.86 -9.03
CA ILE A 22 17.49 -18.34 -10.21
C ILE A 22 17.56 -17.32 -11.34
N GLN A 23 17.33 -17.75 -12.58
CA GLN A 23 17.36 -16.86 -13.74
C GLN A 23 16.25 -15.81 -13.66
N VAL A 24 16.50 -14.61 -14.20
CA VAL A 24 15.52 -13.52 -14.30
C VAL A 24 14.20 -13.98 -14.93
N ALA A 25 14.26 -14.79 -16.00
CA ALA A 25 13.06 -15.34 -16.62
C ALA A 25 12.21 -16.18 -15.63
N SER A 26 12.86 -17.00 -14.79
CA SER A 26 12.19 -17.78 -13.75
C SER A 26 11.57 -16.91 -12.66
N VAL A 27 12.23 -15.79 -12.29
CA VAL A 27 11.64 -14.81 -11.37
C VAL A 27 10.39 -14.20 -11.97
N VAL A 28 10.43 -13.79 -13.24
CA VAL A 28 9.29 -13.18 -13.93
C VAL A 28 8.11 -14.15 -13.99
N GLU A 29 8.33 -15.42 -14.33
CA GLU A 29 7.26 -16.42 -14.34
C GLU A 29 6.70 -16.69 -12.93
N ALA A 30 7.54 -16.74 -11.91
CA ALA A 30 7.08 -16.86 -10.52
C ALA A 30 6.27 -15.64 -10.07
N LEU A 31 6.66 -14.42 -10.46
CA LEU A 31 5.92 -13.20 -10.17
C LEU A 31 4.57 -13.17 -10.90
N LYS A 32 4.51 -13.63 -12.16
CA LYS A 32 3.23 -13.76 -12.89
C LYS A 32 2.30 -14.75 -12.21
N ALA A 33 2.82 -15.91 -11.79
CA ALA A 33 2.03 -16.88 -11.03
C ALA A 33 1.54 -16.29 -9.70
N LEU A 34 2.36 -15.48 -9.04
CA LEU A 34 1.97 -14.77 -7.82
C LEU A 34 0.91 -13.69 -8.09
N GLN A 35 0.97 -13.00 -9.23
CA GLN A 35 -0.07 -12.06 -9.64
C GLN A 35 -1.41 -12.76 -9.91
N GLU A 36 -1.38 -13.89 -10.62
CA GLU A 36 -2.58 -14.72 -10.86
C GLU A 36 -3.19 -15.23 -9.54
N TYR A 37 -2.33 -15.53 -8.56
CA TYR A 37 -2.75 -15.87 -7.20
C TYR A 37 -3.10 -14.65 -6.34
N HIS A 38 -3.22 -13.45 -6.91
CA HIS A 38 -3.58 -12.24 -6.16
C HIS A 38 -2.60 -11.91 -5.01
N GLY A 39 -1.31 -12.20 -5.21
CA GLY A 39 -0.24 -11.90 -4.25
C GLY A 39 0.51 -10.59 -4.52
N VAL A 40 0.58 -10.17 -5.79
CA VAL A 40 1.23 -8.92 -6.23
C VAL A 40 0.50 -8.36 -7.45
N VAL A 41 0.74 -7.07 -7.74
CA VAL A 41 0.44 -6.46 -9.04
C VAL A 41 1.76 -6.06 -9.68
N LEU A 42 1.94 -6.42 -10.95
CA LEU A 42 3.15 -6.16 -11.71
C LEU A 42 2.97 -5.00 -12.68
N GLN A 43 4.07 -4.32 -12.98
CA GLN A 43 4.18 -3.41 -14.11
C GLN A 43 4.02 -4.24 -15.42
N PRO A 44 3.11 -3.88 -16.34
CA PRO A 44 2.74 -4.73 -17.49
C PRO A 44 3.87 -5.09 -18.47
N VAL A 45 4.92 -4.29 -18.53
CA VAL A 45 6.05 -4.37 -19.46
C VAL A 45 7.31 -4.90 -18.76
N SER A 46 7.76 -4.26 -17.68
CA SER A 46 8.99 -4.60 -16.97
C SER A 46 8.82 -5.78 -16.00
N HIS A 47 7.57 -6.13 -15.64
CA HIS A 47 7.25 -7.16 -14.64
C HIS A 47 7.80 -6.85 -13.25
N GLU A 48 8.20 -5.59 -13.01
CA GLU A 48 8.57 -5.12 -11.67
C GLU A 48 7.33 -5.08 -10.78
N VAL A 49 7.52 -5.29 -9.49
CA VAL A 49 6.43 -5.23 -8.52
C VAL A 49 5.94 -3.78 -8.39
N TRP A 50 4.69 -3.53 -8.78
CA TRP A 50 4.00 -2.26 -8.54
C TRP A 50 3.31 -2.23 -7.19
N VAL A 51 2.63 -3.32 -6.84
CA VAL A 51 1.94 -3.45 -5.56
C VAL A 51 2.26 -4.80 -4.95
N ALA A 52 2.68 -4.78 -3.68
CA ALA A 52 2.72 -5.96 -2.83
C ALA A 52 2.05 -5.58 -1.52
N HIS A 53 0.73 -5.81 -1.45
CA HIS A 53 -0.10 -5.37 -0.34
C HIS A 53 0.54 -5.71 1.01
N PRO A 54 0.61 -4.75 1.95
CA PRO A 54 -0.03 -3.42 1.90
C PRO A 54 0.80 -2.29 1.25
N PHE A 55 2.00 -2.59 0.70
CA PHE A 55 2.90 -1.56 0.17
C PHE A 55 2.67 -1.27 -1.31
N SER A 56 2.90 -0.02 -1.70
CA SER A 56 3.05 0.41 -3.09
C SER A 56 4.51 0.68 -3.40
N ALA A 57 4.95 0.29 -4.60
CA ALA A 57 6.25 0.66 -5.14
C ALA A 57 6.21 1.98 -5.94
N ALA A 58 5.02 2.52 -6.17
CA ALA A 58 4.80 3.82 -6.81
C ALA A 58 4.28 4.85 -5.78
N PRO A 59 4.52 6.15 -6.00
CA PRO A 59 3.93 7.20 -5.16
C PRO A 59 2.39 7.22 -5.19
N THR A 60 1.78 7.55 -4.06
CA THR A 60 0.31 7.57 -3.87
C THR A 60 -0.11 8.72 -2.94
N ASN A 61 -1.41 8.86 -2.64
CA ASN A 61 -1.92 9.81 -1.65
C ASN A 61 -1.69 9.36 -0.18
N PHE A 62 -0.93 8.28 0.08
CA PHE A 62 -0.69 7.77 1.43
C PHE A 62 0.80 7.56 1.67
N TRP A 63 1.46 8.61 2.18
CA TRP A 63 2.85 8.57 2.59
C TRP A 63 2.98 8.11 4.04
N ILE A 64 3.79 7.08 4.29
CA ILE A 64 4.03 6.50 5.61
C ILE A 64 5.46 6.83 6.00
N GLN A 65 5.72 7.35 7.20
CA GLN A 65 7.06 7.77 7.61
C GLN A 65 7.38 7.37 9.05
N SER A 66 8.57 6.83 9.27
CA SER A 66 9.11 6.48 10.60
C SER A 66 10.61 6.81 10.62
N GLY A 67 10.99 7.82 11.40
CA GLY A 67 12.34 8.40 11.36
C GLY A 67 12.71 8.88 9.95
N ASP A 68 13.87 8.43 9.47
CA ASP A 68 14.40 8.79 8.14
C ASP A 68 13.89 7.86 7.01
N MET A 69 13.02 6.89 7.33
CA MET A 69 12.46 5.97 6.34
C MET A 69 11.02 6.32 6.00
N GLY A 70 10.64 6.10 4.73
CA GLY A 70 9.28 6.31 4.29
C GLY A 70 8.82 5.38 3.16
N TRP A 71 7.55 4.99 3.22
CA TRP A 71 6.90 4.01 2.37
C TRP A 71 5.61 4.59 1.76
N TRP A 72 5.11 3.94 0.73
CA TRP A 72 3.80 4.24 0.15
C TRP A 72 2.80 3.13 0.47
N GLY A 73 1.58 3.51 0.87
CA GLY A 73 0.41 2.63 0.88
C GLY A 73 -0.50 2.92 -0.32
N ASN A 74 -1.20 1.93 -0.87
CA ASN A 74 -2.06 2.20 -2.04
C ASN A 74 -3.34 2.98 -1.71
N CYS A 75 -3.83 2.83 -0.48
CA CYS A 75 -5.09 3.38 -0.01
C CYS A 75 -5.07 3.49 1.52
N ALA A 76 -6.17 3.96 2.14
CA ALA A 76 -6.26 4.08 3.59
C ALA A 76 -6.08 2.73 4.30
N TRP A 77 -6.74 1.67 3.80
CA TRP A 77 -6.60 0.33 4.37
C TRP A 77 -5.18 -0.22 4.25
N CYS A 78 -4.55 -0.04 3.09
CA CYS A 78 -3.15 -0.40 2.88
C CYS A 78 -2.23 0.35 3.83
N ALA A 79 -2.37 1.67 3.95
CA ALA A 79 -1.49 2.47 4.79
C ALA A 79 -1.55 2.03 6.27
N LEU A 80 -2.75 1.73 6.77
CA LEU A 80 -2.94 1.18 8.11
C LEU A 80 -2.38 -0.24 8.26
N GLY A 81 -2.56 -1.10 7.26
CA GLY A 81 -1.97 -2.44 7.25
C GLY A 81 -0.44 -2.42 7.22
N ALA A 82 0.15 -1.51 6.44
CA ALA A 82 1.58 -1.29 6.40
C ALA A 82 2.11 -0.78 7.74
N ALA A 83 1.38 0.13 8.40
CA ALA A 83 1.75 0.59 9.73
C ALA A 83 1.79 -0.56 10.76
N ALA A 84 0.80 -1.45 10.72
CA ALA A 84 0.77 -2.65 11.56
C ALA A 84 1.94 -3.60 11.28
N LEU A 85 2.32 -3.82 10.00
CA LEU A 85 3.45 -4.67 9.63
C LEU A 85 4.81 -4.08 10.00
N LEU A 86 4.96 -2.76 9.91
CA LEU A 86 6.21 -2.08 10.28
C LEU A 86 6.47 -2.20 11.79
N ALA A 87 5.40 -2.17 12.59
CA ALA A 87 5.45 -2.30 14.05
C ALA A 87 6.38 -1.26 14.71
N ARG A 88 6.22 0.01 14.32
CA ARG A 88 6.98 1.17 14.82
C ARG A 88 6.06 2.35 15.04
N ASP A 89 6.52 3.31 15.84
CA ASP A 89 5.91 4.64 15.88
C ASP A 89 6.17 5.34 14.54
N LEU A 90 5.09 5.86 13.95
CA LEU A 90 5.11 6.39 12.59
C LEU A 90 3.95 7.34 12.34
N THR A 91 4.02 8.05 11.22
CA THR A 91 2.96 8.92 10.72
C THR A 91 2.49 8.48 9.33
N ILE A 92 1.21 8.69 9.02
CA ILE A 92 0.66 8.55 7.67
C ILE A 92 0.13 9.92 7.22
N THR A 93 0.74 10.52 6.21
CA THR A 93 0.26 11.75 5.58
C THR A 93 -0.66 11.40 4.41
N THR A 94 -1.86 11.98 4.40
CA THR A 94 -2.86 11.77 3.34
C THR A 94 -3.80 12.95 3.19
N THR A 95 -4.56 13.00 2.11
CA THR A 95 -5.59 14.02 1.86
C THR A 95 -6.98 13.41 2.05
N LEU A 96 -7.81 14.01 2.91
CA LEU A 96 -9.20 13.57 3.14
C LEU A 96 -10.00 13.58 1.84
N GLY A 97 -10.73 12.49 1.54
CA GLY A 97 -11.42 12.30 0.27
C GLY A 97 -10.51 12.37 -0.96
N SER A 98 -9.18 12.36 -0.79
CA SER A 98 -8.17 12.64 -1.83
C SER A 98 -8.19 14.04 -2.46
N GLU A 99 -8.99 14.96 -1.94
CA GLU A 99 -9.25 16.27 -2.59
C GLU A 99 -9.39 17.45 -1.62
N SER A 100 -9.73 17.16 -0.36
CA SER A 100 -9.99 18.18 0.65
C SER A 100 -8.70 18.55 1.40
N LYS A 101 -8.69 18.42 2.73
CA LYS A 101 -7.58 18.79 3.60
C LYS A 101 -6.55 17.66 3.74
N GLN A 102 -5.26 18.02 3.68
CA GLN A 102 -4.19 17.13 4.09
C GLN A 102 -4.16 16.98 5.62
N ILE A 103 -4.05 15.74 6.08
CA ILE A 103 -3.95 15.36 7.48
C ILE A 103 -2.73 14.46 7.70
N VAL A 104 -2.30 14.41 8.96
CA VAL A 104 -1.29 13.47 9.44
C VAL A 104 -1.94 12.57 10.48
N ILE A 105 -1.90 11.27 10.24
CA ILE A 105 -2.35 10.23 11.16
C ILE A 105 -1.14 9.77 11.97
N GLU A 106 -1.19 9.91 13.28
CA GLU A 106 -0.11 9.53 14.19
C GLU A 106 -0.39 8.14 14.78
N ILE A 107 0.59 7.24 14.67
CA ILE A 107 0.54 5.90 15.24
C ILE A 107 1.66 5.79 16.27
N ILE A 108 1.26 5.66 17.54
CA ILE A 108 2.15 5.56 18.69
C ILE A 108 1.80 4.31 19.49
N ASN A 109 2.79 3.47 19.79
CA ASN A 109 2.62 2.17 20.44
C ASN A 109 1.53 1.32 19.78
N GLY A 110 1.51 1.31 18.44
CA GLY A 110 0.53 0.58 17.63
C GLY A 110 -0.90 1.12 17.68
N LYS A 111 -1.12 2.32 18.22
CA LYS A 111 -2.45 2.94 18.33
C LYS A 111 -2.51 4.24 17.54
N ILE A 112 -3.60 4.42 16.80
CA ILE A 112 -3.94 5.69 16.15
C ILE A 112 -4.29 6.71 17.24
N GLN A 113 -3.66 7.88 17.21
CA GLN A 113 -3.90 8.95 18.19
C GLN A 113 -5.04 9.87 17.76
N ASN A 114 -5.21 10.05 16.45
CA ASN A 114 -6.28 10.85 15.87
C ASN A 114 -7.65 10.26 16.24
N LYS A 115 -8.63 11.13 16.41
CA LYS A 115 -10.03 10.77 16.63
C LYS A 115 -10.83 11.12 15.37
N HIS A 116 -12.00 10.50 15.23
CA HIS A 116 -12.95 10.78 14.15
C HIS A 116 -12.32 10.60 12.76
N LEU A 117 -11.73 9.43 12.53
CA LEU A 117 -11.25 9.01 11.22
C LEU A 117 -12.10 7.84 10.74
N PHE A 118 -12.56 7.93 9.50
CA PHE A 118 -13.41 6.94 8.85
C PHE A 118 -12.77 6.49 7.55
N VAL A 119 -12.87 5.19 7.27
CA VAL A 119 -12.46 4.60 5.98
C VAL A 119 -13.70 4.03 5.31
N HIS A 120 -13.94 4.45 4.07
CA HIS A 120 -15.03 3.89 3.27
C HIS A 120 -14.50 2.73 2.42
N PHE A 121 -15.24 1.62 2.40
CA PHE A 121 -14.95 0.43 1.59
C PHE A 121 -16.08 0.22 0.56
N PRO A 122 -16.07 0.97 -0.57
CA PRO A 122 -17.18 0.93 -1.53
C PRO A 122 -17.22 -0.36 -2.36
N ILE A 123 -16.09 -1.07 -2.48
CA ILE A 123 -15.97 -2.30 -3.24
C ILE A 123 -15.94 -3.50 -2.28
N PRO A 124 -16.83 -4.49 -2.44
CA PRO A 124 -16.76 -5.74 -1.68
C PRO A 124 -15.39 -6.38 -1.83
N MET A 125 -14.79 -6.82 -0.72
CA MET A 125 -13.41 -7.33 -0.74
C MET A 125 -13.21 -8.56 -1.63
N GLU A 126 -14.25 -9.34 -1.88
CA GLU A 126 -14.24 -10.47 -2.84
C GLU A 126 -14.00 -10.02 -4.29
N LYS A 127 -14.33 -8.76 -4.62
CA LYS A 127 -14.17 -8.13 -5.94
C LYS A 127 -12.94 -7.22 -6.04
N ALA A 128 -12.17 -7.08 -4.95
CA ALA A 128 -11.04 -6.16 -4.90
C ALA A 128 -10.00 -6.43 -6.00
N TRP A 129 -9.84 -7.69 -6.39
CA TRP A 129 -8.88 -8.13 -7.39
C TRP A 129 -9.37 -8.02 -8.83
N ASP A 130 -10.68 -7.80 -9.06
CA ASP A 130 -11.20 -7.50 -10.40
C ASP A 130 -10.52 -6.24 -10.98
N ASN A 131 -10.25 -5.27 -10.10
CA ASN A 131 -9.39 -4.12 -10.41
C ASN A 131 -8.81 -3.54 -9.12
N VAL A 132 -7.59 -3.98 -8.76
CA VAL A 132 -6.89 -3.53 -7.54
C VAL A 132 -6.66 -2.03 -7.53
N VAL A 133 -6.28 -1.45 -8.67
CA VAL A 133 -5.93 -0.04 -8.77
C VAL A 133 -7.17 0.82 -8.48
N TYR A 134 -8.29 0.50 -9.13
CA TYR A 134 -9.57 1.18 -8.89
C TYR A 134 -10.10 0.97 -7.46
N THR A 135 -9.98 -0.26 -6.96
CA THR A 135 -10.39 -0.57 -5.58
C THR A 135 -9.61 0.26 -4.57
N CYS A 136 -8.28 0.31 -4.71
CA CYS A 136 -7.45 1.11 -3.82
C CYS A 136 -7.69 2.61 -3.98
N SER A 137 -7.94 3.12 -5.20
CA SER A 137 -8.18 4.55 -5.41
C SER A 137 -9.46 5.07 -4.76
N THR A 138 -10.38 4.18 -4.35
CA THR A 138 -11.67 4.55 -3.73
C THR A 138 -11.73 4.27 -2.23
N MET A 139 -10.73 3.60 -1.64
CA MET A 139 -10.63 3.37 -0.19
C MET A 139 -9.87 4.51 0.49
N LEU A 140 -10.59 5.61 0.74
CA LEU A 140 -10.05 6.87 1.21
C LEU A 140 -10.32 7.13 2.70
N MET A 141 -9.68 8.16 3.24
CA MET A 141 -9.85 8.62 4.63
C MET A 141 -10.80 9.81 4.69
N PHE A 142 -11.67 9.85 5.70
CA PHE A 142 -12.68 10.89 5.93
C PHE A 142 -12.72 11.29 7.41
N GLU A 143 -13.26 12.47 7.72
CA GLU A 143 -13.42 12.96 9.10
C GLU A 143 -14.83 12.76 9.66
N SER A 144 -15.81 12.45 8.81
CA SER A 144 -17.18 12.13 9.19
C SER A 144 -17.87 11.16 8.22
N GLU A 145 -18.96 10.53 8.66
CA GLU A 145 -19.83 9.73 7.79
C GLU A 145 -20.52 10.58 6.71
N SER A 146 -20.84 11.85 7.01
CA SER A 146 -21.44 12.76 6.03
C SER A 146 -20.53 13.02 4.84
N ASP A 147 -19.22 13.09 5.05
CA ASP A 147 -18.26 13.32 3.96
C ASP A 147 -18.21 12.14 2.98
N ILE A 148 -18.47 10.92 3.48
CA ILE A 148 -18.52 9.71 2.65
C ILE A 148 -19.69 9.78 1.66
N SER A 149 -20.82 10.38 2.04
CA SER A 149 -22.00 10.47 1.18
C SER A 149 -21.85 11.44 0.00
N MET A 150 -20.78 12.23 -0.03
CA MET A 150 -20.52 13.25 -1.05
C MET A 150 -19.58 12.78 -2.18
N VAL A 151 -19.05 11.55 -2.09
CA VAL A 151 -18.09 10.94 -3.03
C VAL A 151 -18.64 9.70 -3.73
#